data_AF-A0A924AMP0-F1
#
_entry.id   AF-A0A924AMP0-F1
#
_cell.length_a   1.000
_cell.length_b   1.000
_cell.length_c   1.000
_cell.angle_alpha   90.00
_cell.angle_beta   90.00
_cell.angle_gamma   90.00
#
_symmetry.space_group_name_H-M   'P 1'
#
loop_
_entity.id
_entity.type
_entity.pdbx_description
1 polymer ?
#
loop_
_entity_poly.entity_id
_entity_poly.type
_entity_poly.pdbx_seq_one_letter_code
_entity_poly.pdbx_strand_id
1 'polypeptide(L)'
;MMFAKLLFPAIWLMRRRHFAGKLVLLALIAALPLMVVVWQLIGDASAGSDFVRGAIANGVGMLLLVYFLLALNRSVAQDLGQIMVATEKMIAGELRLSLVLDRSQDELGILAASVEKLSRTLSGMVANVRSNAAFVAHSGKSLAIGNRNLSDRTEQQAASLEQTAASVAQLSSTVRANANTASDANIQAGQVRNLANGGAACMVEAIEAVEAVQGSAKRMDEIVSVIDGLAFQTNILALNAAVEAARAGESGRGFSVVASEVRSLAQRSAESAKEIRLLIRVSSHHIAAS
;
A
#
# COMPACT_ATOMS: atom_id res chain seq x y z
N MET A 1 25.19 63.51 50.58
CA MET A 1 24.40 64.22 49.55
C MET A 1 24.90 65.65 49.25
N MET A 2 25.43 66.43 50.21
CA MET A 2 25.93 67.80 49.95
C MET A 2 27.10 67.87 48.93
N PHE A 3 28.07 66.96 48.99
CA PHE A 3 29.21 66.94 48.05
C PHE A 3 28.83 66.70 46.58
N ALA A 4 27.74 65.98 46.32
CA ALA A 4 27.29 65.69 44.96
C ALA A 4 26.66 66.91 44.26
N LYS A 5 26.03 67.81 45.03
CA LYS A 5 25.48 69.07 44.50
C LYS A 5 26.57 70.10 44.21
N LEU A 6 27.64 70.11 45.02
CA LEU A 6 28.78 71.02 44.82
C LEU A 6 29.53 70.73 43.52
N LEU A 7 29.70 69.46 43.16
CA LEU A 7 30.41 69.03 41.93
C LEU A 7 29.52 69.08 40.67
N PHE A 8 28.22 69.35 40.80
CA PHE A 8 27.26 69.28 39.69
C PHE A 8 27.62 70.18 38.49
N PRO A 9 28.08 71.44 38.66
CA PRO A 9 28.48 72.30 37.54
C PRO A 9 29.70 71.77 36.79
N ALA A 10 30.76 71.33 37.51
CA ALA A 10 31.93 70.74 36.88
C ALA A 10 31.62 69.41 36.22
N ILE A 11 30.80 68.58 36.85
CA ILE A 11 30.33 67.32 36.27
C ILE A 11 29.55 67.62 35.00
N TRP A 12 28.60 68.56 35.00
CA TRP A 12 27.85 68.94 33.81
C TRP A 12 28.76 69.44 32.66
N LEU A 13 29.74 70.28 32.98
CA LEU A 13 30.71 70.78 31.98
C LEU A 13 31.60 69.66 31.42
N MET A 14 32.14 68.82 32.32
CA MET A 14 32.95 67.65 31.96
C MET A 14 32.16 66.62 31.14
N ARG A 15 30.83 66.57 31.32
CA ARG A 15 29.95 65.63 30.61
C ARG A 15 29.65 66.03 29.17
N ARG A 16 29.84 67.30 28.79
CA ARG A 16 29.54 67.80 27.45
C ARG A 16 30.75 67.77 26.50
N ARG A 17 31.95 67.51 27.01
CA ARG A 17 33.20 67.47 26.23
C ARG A 17 33.63 66.03 25.97
N HIS A 18 34.25 65.78 24.82
CA HIS A 18 35.00 64.54 24.56
C HIS A 18 36.11 64.34 25.59
N PHE A 19 36.55 63.11 25.80
CA PHE A 19 37.60 62.79 26.78
C PHE A 19 38.87 63.62 26.55
N ALA A 20 39.31 63.78 25.30
CA ALA A 20 40.43 64.67 24.95
C ALA A 20 40.19 66.13 25.38
N GLY A 21 38.96 66.63 25.21
CA GLY A 21 38.57 67.97 25.65
C GLY A 21 38.54 68.14 27.18
N LYS A 22 38.27 67.06 27.93
CA LYS A 22 38.37 67.03 29.40
C LYS A 22 39.84 67.11 29.84
N LEU A 23 40.73 66.38 29.16
CA LEU A 23 42.18 66.41 29.43
C LEU A 23 42.80 67.77 29.10
N VAL A 24 42.43 68.38 27.97
CA VAL A 24 42.90 69.74 27.62
C VAL A 24 42.44 70.77 28.65
N LEU A 25 41.19 70.67 29.12
CA LEU A 25 40.67 71.57 30.16
C LEU A 25 41.43 71.41 31.48
N LEU A 26 41.74 70.17 31.89
CA LEU A 26 42.56 69.92 33.08
C LEU A 26 44.00 70.42 32.92
N ALA A 27 44.61 70.23 31.74
CA ALA A 27 45.95 70.71 31.44
C ALA A 27 46.02 72.25 31.50
N LEU A 28 45.01 72.95 30.96
CA LEU A 28 44.91 74.40 31.05
C LEU A 28 44.74 74.88 32.50
N ILE A 29 43.89 74.22 33.29
CA ILE A 29 43.71 74.55 34.71
C ILE A 29 45.00 74.29 35.52
N ALA A 30 45.73 73.23 35.21
CA ALA A 30 47.01 72.92 35.85
C ALA A 30 48.15 73.87 35.42
N ALA A 31 48.10 74.43 34.21
CA ALA A 31 49.09 75.38 33.71
C ALA A 31 48.97 76.77 34.37
N LEU A 32 47.76 77.17 34.80
CA LEU A 32 47.52 78.47 35.45
C LEU A 32 48.37 78.70 36.71
N PRO A 33 48.39 77.81 37.72
CA PRO A 33 49.25 78.00 38.90
C PRO A 33 50.73 77.97 38.51
N LEU A 34 51.13 77.10 37.57
CA LEU A 34 52.51 77.03 37.09
C LEU A 34 52.96 78.35 36.44
N MET A 35 52.10 78.99 35.64
CA MET A 35 52.35 80.30 35.05
C MET A 35 52.48 81.39 36.12
N VAL A 36 51.66 81.37 37.18
CA VAL A 36 51.77 82.32 38.30
C VAL A 36 53.11 82.16 39.02
N VAL A 37 53.56 80.92 39.26
CA VAL A 37 54.87 80.63 39.87
C VAL A 37 56.02 81.12 38.97
N VAL A 38 55.98 80.86 37.66
CA VAL A 38 57.01 81.32 36.72
C VAL A 38 57.07 82.85 36.66
N TRP A 39 55.91 83.52 36.64
CA TRP A 39 55.85 84.98 36.65
C TRP A 39 56.44 85.57 37.94
N GLN A 40 56.21 84.94 39.09
CA GLN A 40 56.83 85.33 40.38
C GLN A 40 58.35 85.10 40.42
N LEU A 41 58.87 84.10 39.71
CA LEU A 41 60.31 83.81 39.66
C LEU A 41 61.09 84.72 38.71
N ILE A 42 60.46 85.18 37.61
CA ILE A 42 61.09 86.03 36.60
C ILE A 42 60.90 87.52 36.90
N GLY A 43 59.80 87.90 37.56
CA GLY A 43 59.54 89.28 37.97
C GLY A 43 60.40 89.72 39.15
N ASP A 44 60.74 91.01 39.21
CA ASP A 44 61.48 91.64 40.31
C ASP A 44 60.57 91.80 41.55
N ALA A 45 60.06 90.68 42.05
CA ALA A 45 58.99 90.58 43.04
C ALA A 45 59.52 90.88 44.47
N SER A 46 60.03 92.10 44.67
CA SER A 46 60.49 92.61 45.96
C SER A 46 59.38 93.30 46.78
N ALA A 47 58.14 93.37 46.25
CA ALA A 47 56.98 93.91 46.96
C ALA A 47 56.15 92.80 47.65
N GLY A 48 56.02 92.85 48.98
CA GLY A 48 55.31 91.84 49.78
C GLY A 48 53.83 91.61 49.40
N SER A 49 53.17 92.56 48.72
CA SER A 49 51.79 92.42 48.25
C SER A 49 51.64 91.49 47.05
N ASP A 50 52.65 91.38 46.18
CA ASP A 50 52.59 90.57 44.96
C ASP A 50 52.83 89.09 45.24
N PHE A 51 53.60 88.79 46.29
CA PHE A 51 53.77 87.44 46.82
C PHE A 51 52.45 86.87 47.36
N VAL A 52 51.71 87.65 48.18
CA VAL A 52 50.42 87.23 48.77
C VAL A 52 49.37 87.00 47.69
N ARG A 53 49.27 87.88 46.69
CA ARG A 53 48.31 87.73 45.58
C ARG A 53 48.58 86.47 44.75
N GLY A 54 49.83 86.18 44.43
CA GLY A 54 50.17 84.96 43.69
C GLY A 54 49.99 83.68 44.52
N ALA A 55 50.22 83.72 45.83
CA ALA A 55 49.91 82.59 46.73
C ALA A 55 48.41 82.26 46.75
N ILE A 56 47.54 83.28 46.82
CA ILE A 56 46.09 83.11 46.76
C ILE A 56 45.66 82.56 45.39
N ALA A 57 46.21 83.10 44.29
CA ALA A 57 45.90 82.63 42.93
C ALA A 57 46.30 81.15 42.73
N ASN A 58 47.47 80.75 43.23
CA ASN A 58 47.92 79.36 43.23
C ASN A 58 47.01 78.45 44.07
N GLY A 59 46.62 78.89 45.26
CA GLY A 59 45.69 78.15 46.13
C GLY A 59 44.33 77.93 45.47
N VAL A 60 43.76 78.96 44.85
CA VAL A 60 42.50 78.86 44.09
C VAL A 60 42.65 77.96 42.87
N GLY A 61 43.74 78.09 42.11
CA GLY A 61 44.04 77.23 40.97
C GLY A 61 44.15 75.75 41.34
N MET A 62 44.83 75.44 42.46
CA MET A 62 44.96 74.08 42.98
C MET A 62 43.62 73.51 43.45
N LEU A 63 42.80 74.33 44.14
CA LEU A 63 41.45 73.93 44.55
C LEU A 63 40.53 73.64 43.35
N LEU A 64 40.60 74.48 42.30
CA LEU A 64 39.86 74.24 41.05
C LEU A 64 40.33 72.98 40.33
N LEU A 65 41.64 72.72 40.30
CA LEU A 65 42.20 71.50 39.70
C LEU A 65 41.68 70.25 40.43
N VAL A 66 41.77 70.22 41.76
CA VAL A 66 41.25 69.12 42.58
C VAL A 66 39.74 68.95 42.38
N TYR A 67 38.99 70.05 42.33
CA TYR A 67 37.54 70.03 42.08
C TYR A 67 37.18 69.39 40.74
N PHE A 68 37.86 69.76 39.65
CA PHE A 68 37.62 69.19 38.32
C PHE A 68 38.13 67.74 38.18
N LEU A 69 39.22 67.37 38.86
CA LEU A 69 39.71 65.98 38.91
C LEU A 69 38.71 65.06 39.64
N LEU A 70 38.17 65.50 40.79
CA LEU A 70 37.13 64.77 41.50
C LEU A 70 35.85 64.65 40.69
N ALA A 71 35.46 65.70 39.97
CA ALA A 71 34.31 65.68 39.06
C ALA A 71 34.50 64.68 37.91
N LEU A 72 35.69 64.64 37.30
CA LEU A 72 36.02 63.70 36.23
C LEU A 72 36.00 62.26 36.74
N ASN A 73 36.72 61.96 37.81
CA ASN A 73 36.80 60.62 38.38
C ASN A 73 35.41 60.09 38.75
N ARG A 74 34.60 60.91 39.44
CA ARG A 74 33.24 60.53 39.84
C ARG A 74 32.34 60.29 38.64
N SER A 75 32.44 61.10 37.58
CA SER A 75 31.63 60.90 36.38
C SER A 75 32.01 59.60 35.66
N VAL A 76 33.31 59.37 35.45
CA VAL A 76 33.81 58.17 34.76
C VAL A 76 33.47 56.90 35.54
N ALA A 77 33.71 56.88 36.86
CA ALA A 77 33.39 55.73 37.70
C ALA A 77 31.89 55.38 37.70
N GLN A 78 31.02 56.39 37.71
CA GLN A 78 29.57 56.17 37.68
C GLN A 78 29.09 55.61 36.33
N ASP A 79 29.61 56.14 35.21
CA ASP A 79 29.21 55.68 33.88
C ASP A 79 29.78 54.28 33.58
N LEU A 80 31.04 54.02 33.93
CA LEU A 80 31.63 52.68 33.84
C LEU A 80 30.88 51.66 34.71
N GLY A 81 30.50 52.02 35.93
CA GLY A 81 29.70 51.15 36.79
C GLY A 81 28.37 50.74 36.17
N GLN A 82 27.68 51.65 35.46
CA GLN A 82 26.43 51.33 34.76
C GLN A 82 26.66 50.38 33.58
N ILE A 83 27.72 50.59 32.80
CA ILE A 83 28.10 49.70 31.69
C ILE A 83 28.49 48.31 32.23
N MET A 84 29.23 48.25 33.33
CA MET A 84 29.62 46.98 33.99
C MET A 84 28.39 46.22 34.46
N VAL A 85 27.47 46.85 35.20
CA VAL A 85 26.23 46.20 35.69
C VAL A 85 25.39 45.69 34.52
N ALA A 86 25.26 46.47 33.44
CA ALA A 86 24.53 46.01 32.28
C ALA A 86 25.23 44.84 31.57
N THR A 87 26.55 44.84 31.52
CA THR A 87 27.34 43.74 30.95
C THR A 87 27.21 42.48 31.80
N GLU A 88 27.25 42.60 33.13
CA GLU A 88 27.01 41.47 34.05
C GLU A 88 25.61 40.88 33.87
N LYS A 89 24.59 41.73 33.76
CA LYS A 89 23.22 41.28 33.45
C LYS A 89 23.13 40.57 32.10
N MET A 90 23.81 41.09 31.08
CA MET A 90 23.90 40.45 29.77
C MET A 90 24.58 39.07 29.85
N ILE A 91 25.65 38.94 30.64
CA ILE A 91 26.33 37.65 30.90
C ILE A 91 25.41 36.68 31.63
N ALA A 92 24.58 37.17 32.56
CA ALA A 92 23.56 36.38 33.25
C ALA A 92 22.37 35.97 32.36
N GLY A 93 22.34 36.41 31.09
CA GLY A 93 21.28 36.10 30.13
C GLY A 93 20.10 37.07 30.14
N GLU A 94 20.18 38.17 30.91
CA GLU A 94 19.20 39.25 30.87
C GLU A 94 19.51 40.19 29.69
N LEU A 95 18.92 39.90 28.53
CA LEU A 95 19.12 40.68 27.29
C LEU A 95 18.09 41.82 27.10
N ARG A 96 17.23 42.05 28.11
CA ARG A 96 16.26 43.15 28.14
C ARG A 96 16.83 44.34 28.90
N LEU A 97 17.90 44.93 28.37
CA LEU A 97 18.57 46.06 29.00
C LEU A 97 18.36 47.32 28.17
N SER A 98 17.85 48.37 28.81
CA SER A 98 17.83 49.73 28.25
C SER A 98 18.98 50.52 28.87
N LEU A 99 20.08 50.63 28.14
CA LEU A 99 21.29 51.32 28.61
C LEU A 99 21.24 52.78 28.11
N VAL A 100 20.29 53.54 28.65
CA VAL A 100 20.16 54.97 28.32
C VAL A 100 21.10 55.75 29.23
N LEU A 101 22.32 55.98 28.77
CA LEU A 101 23.10 57.10 29.31
C LEU A 101 22.48 58.38 28.76
N ASP A 102 22.28 59.38 29.62
CA ASP A 102 21.71 60.71 29.31
C ASP A 102 22.63 61.55 28.38
N ARG A 103 23.51 60.90 27.61
CA ARG A 103 24.70 61.45 26.93
C ARG A 103 25.03 60.66 25.66
N SER A 104 24.99 61.33 24.52
CA SER A 104 25.17 60.69 23.21
C SER A 104 26.52 60.99 22.53
N GLN A 105 27.42 61.78 23.13
CA GLN A 105 28.54 62.38 22.37
C GLN A 105 29.95 62.08 22.90
N ASP A 106 30.13 61.50 24.09
CA ASP A 106 31.46 61.09 24.56
C ASP A 106 31.73 59.60 24.35
N GLU A 107 32.98 59.19 24.50
CA GLU A 107 33.47 57.84 24.21
C GLU A 107 32.76 56.77 25.08
N LEU A 108 32.38 57.13 26.32
CA LEU A 108 31.60 56.27 27.20
C LEU A 108 30.14 56.13 26.75
N GLY A 109 29.53 57.20 26.22
CA GLY A 109 28.24 57.15 25.55
C GLY A 109 28.24 56.23 24.32
N ILE A 110 29.29 56.30 23.50
CA ILE A 110 29.47 55.40 22.33
C ILE A 110 29.63 53.94 22.78
N LEU A 111 30.40 53.70 23.84
CA LEU A 111 30.57 52.35 24.41
C LEU A 111 29.24 51.80 24.94
N ALA A 112 28.47 52.59 25.68
CA ALA A 112 27.14 52.24 26.16
C ALA A 112 26.18 51.87 25.01
N ALA A 113 26.13 52.70 23.96
CA ALA A 113 25.30 52.43 22.78
C ALA A 113 25.74 51.15 22.05
N SER A 114 27.05 50.86 22.02
CA SER A 114 27.59 49.64 21.42
C SER A 114 27.20 48.38 22.22
N VAL A 115 27.25 48.45 23.55
CA VAL A 115 26.80 47.37 24.45
C VAL A 115 25.29 47.15 24.32
N GLU A 116 24.50 48.22 24.21
CA GLU A 116 23.05 48.11 23.96
C GLU A 116 22.76 47.43 22.61
N LYS A 117 23.46 47.84 21.55
CA LYS A 117 23.33 47.21 20.23
C LYS A 117 23.71 45.73 20.25
N LEU A 118 24.77 45.37 20.98
CA LEU A 118 25.19 43.97 21.19
C LEU A 118 24.08 43.18 21.90
N SER A 119 23.53 43.72 23.00
CA SER A 119 22.46 43.09 23.77
C SER A 119 21.21 42.83 22.91
N ARG A 120 20.76 43.82 22.13
CA ARG A 120 19.62 43.67 21.20
C ARG A 120 19.89 42.62 20.13
N THR A 121 21.10 42.59 19.57
CA THR A 121 21.49 41.62 18.53
C THR A 121 21.49 40.20 19.08
N LEU A 122 22.08 39.99 20.26
CA LEU A 122 22.06 38.70 20.96
C LEU A 122 20.61 38.28 21.31
N SER A 123 19.77 39.21 21.77
CA SER A 123 18.37 38.91 22.05
C SER A 123 17.62 38.43 20.81
N GLY A 124 17.88 39.05 19.65
CA GLY A 124 17.32 38.63 18.37
C GLY A 124 17.82 37.24 17.95
N MET A 125 19.11 36.97 18.09
CA MET A 125 19.69 35.65 17.81
C MET A 125 19.09 34.56 18.70
N VAL A 126 18.97 34.79 20.00
CA VAL A 126 18.36 33.84 20.95
C VAL A 126 16.88 33.60 20.63
N ALA A 127 16.13 34.65 20.28
CA ALA A 127 14.74 34.51 19.85
C ALA A 127 14.61 33.65 18.59
N ASN A 128 15.47 33.87 17.60
CA ASN A 128 15.50 33.07 16.36
C ASN A 128 15.86 31.61 16.64
N VAL A 129 16.87 31.34 17.47
CA VAL A 129 17.25 29.98 17.88
C VAL A 129 16.10 29.27 18.59
N ARG A 130 15.43 29.95 19.52
CA ARG A 130 14.27 29.40 20.24
C ARG A 130 13.09 29.13 19.30
N SER A 131 12.82 30.02 18.35
CA SER A 131 11.78 29.83 17.34
C SER A 131 12.07 28.63 16.45
N ASN A 132 13.32 28.51 15.96
CA ASN A 132 13.75 27.38 15.14
C ASN A 132 13.68 26.06 15.92
N ALA A 133 14.09 26.05 17.19
CA ALA A 133 13.97 24.86 18.04
C ALA A 133 12.51 24.44 18.24
N ALA A 134 11.60 25.40 18.44
CA ALA A 134 10.16 25.12 18.53
C ALA A 134 9.59 24.57 17.22
N PHE A 135 10.01 25.12 16.08
CA PHE A 135 9.64 24.64 14.75
C PHE A 135 10.14 23.21 14.48
N VAL A 136 11.40 22.92 14.82
CA VAL A 136 11.98 21.56 14.71
C VAL A 136 11.23 20.58 15.61
N ALA A 137 10.94 20.96 16.87
CA ALA A 137 10.19 20.11 17.79
C ALA A 137 8.77 19.83 17.29
N HIS A 138 8.09 20.82 16.72
CA HIS A 138 6.78 20.65 16.10
C HIS A 138 6.87 19.72 14.88
N SER A 139 7.83 19.95 13.98
CA SER A 139 8.05 19.13 12.79
C SER A 139 8.37 17.68 13.14
N GLY A 140 9.18 17.45 14.18
CA GLY A 140 9.48 16.12 14.70
C GLY A 140 8.24 15.37 15.22
N LYS A 141 7.32 16.07 15.90
CA LYS A 141 6.04 15.48 16.32
C LYS A 141 5.18 15.08 15.12
N SER A 142 5.06 15.96 14.13
CA SER A 142 4.32 15.66 12.90
C SER A 142 4.93 14.49 12.13
N LEU A 143 6.27 14.40 12.07
CA LEU A 143 6.97 13.27 11.47
C LEU A 143 6.70 11.97 12.24
N ALA A 144 6.71 11.99 13.57
CA ALA A 144 6.42 10.81 14.39
C ALA A 144 4.98 10.30 14.15
N ILE A 145 4.00 11.20 14.06
CA ILE A 145 2.60 10.86 13.72
C ILE A 145 2.54 10.28 12.30
N GLY A 146 3.19 10.92 11.33
CA GLY A 146 3.25 10.44 9.96
C GLY A 146 3.88 9.06 9.84
N ASN A 147 4.95 8.80 10.58
CA ASN A 147 5.63 7.51 10.60
C ASN A 147 4.76 6.41 11.25
N ARG A 148 4.00 6.75 12.30
CA ARG A 148 3.04 5.81 12.90
C ARG A 148 1.92 5.44 11.92
N ASN A 149 1.32 6.44 11.26
CA ASN A 149 0.30 6.18 10.23
C ASN A 149 0.86 5.36 9.05
N LEU A 150 2.13 5.59 8.67
CA LEU A 150 2.79 4.79 7.64
C LEU A 150 2.96 3.34 8.10
N SER A 151 3.44 3.12 9.33
CA SER A 151 3.56 1.79 9.94
C SER A 151 2.22 1.05 9.96
N ASP A 152 1.16 1.70 10.44
CA ASP A 152 -0.19 1.13 10.50
C ASP A 152 -0.69 0.73 9.10
N ARG A 153 -0.45 1.58 8.08
CA ARG A 153 -0.79 1.27 6.68
C ARG A 153 0.05 0.13 6.11
N THR A 154 1.33 0.05 6.46
CA THR A 154 2.22 -1.04 6.03
C THR A 154 1.78 -2.36 6.66
N GLU A 155 1.38 -2.37 7.94
CA GLU A 155 0.82 -3.55 8.61
C GLU A 155 -0.49 -4.00 7.96
N GLN A 156 -1.41 -3.06 7.67
CA GLN A 156 -2.66 -3.37 6.95
C GLN A 156 -2.39 -3.93 5.54
N GLN A 157 -1.40 -3.37 4.84
CA GLN A 157 -1.02 -3.84 3.52
C GLN A 157 -0.40 -5.24 3.57
N ALA A 158 0.43 -5.53 4.58
CA ALA A 158 0.98 -6.87 4.81
C ALA A 158 -0.14 -7.88 5.08
N ALA A 159 -1.09 -7.56 5.97
CA ALA A 159 -2.24 -8.43 6.24
C ALA A 159 -3.11 -8.66 4.98
N SER A 160 -3.31 -7.63 4.16
CA SER A 160 -4.05 -7.75 2.89
C SER A 160 -3.31 -8.64 1.88
N LEU A 161 -1.97 -8.57 1.85
CA LEU A 161 -1.14 -9.45 1.02
C LEU A 161 -1.19 -10.90 1.51
N GLU A 162 -1.17 -11.13 2.82
CA GLU A 162 -1.34 -12.48 3.39
C GLU A 162 -2.71 -13.09 3.02
N GLN A 163 -3.79 -12.31 3.14
CA GLN A 163 -5.12 -12.76 2.74
C GLN A 163 -5.18 -13.04 1.23
N THR A 164 -4.53 -12.20 0.42
CA THR A 164 -4.44 -12.40 -1.04
C THR A 164 -3.67 -13.68 -1.35
N ALA A 165 -2.52 -13.92 -0.70
CA ALA A 165 -1.73 -15.12 -0.86
C ALA A 165 -2.51 -16.39 -0.48
N ALA A 166 -3.25 -16.35 0.65
CA ALA A 166 -4.13 -17.44 1.06
C ALA A 166 -5.25 -17.70 0.04
N SER A 167 -5.85 -16.62 -0.49
CA SER A 167 -6.88 -16.72 -1.53
C SER A 167 -6.34 -17.32 -2.83
N VAL A 168 -5.13 -16.93 -3.23
CA VAL A 168 -4.43 -17.50 -4.40
C VAL A 168 -4.09 -18.97 -4.18
N ALA A 169 -3.66 -19.36 -2.97
CA ALA A 169 -3.40 -20.76 -2.63
C ALA A 169 -4.68 -21.61 -2.71
N GLN A 170 -5.80 -21.10 -2.18
CA GLN A 170 -7.10 -21.76 -2.29
C GLN A 170 -7.56 -21.87 -3.74
N LEU A 171 -7.44 -20.80 -4.53
CA LEU A 171 -7.76 -20.82 -5.96
C LEU A 171 -6.91 -21.86 -6.71
N SER A 172 -5.61 -21.92 -6.45
CA SER A 172 -4.72 -22.92 -7.04
C SER A 172 -5.14 -24.35 -6.70
N SER A 173 -5.53 -24.60 -5.44
CA SER A 173 -6.08 -25.89 -5.01
C SER A 173 -7.34 -26.26 -5.78
N THR A 174 -8.30 -25.33 -5.89
CA THR A 174 -9.55 -25.54 -6.64
C THR A 174 -9.30 -25.79 -8.13
N VAL A 175 -8.39 -25.03 -8.75
CA VAL A 175 -8.02 -25.24 -10.16
C VAL A 175 -7.41 -26.63 -10.36
N ARG A 176 -6.56 -27.09 -9.44
CA ARG A 176 -5.98 -28.44 -9.49
C ARG A 176 -7.04 -29.53 -9.33
N ALA A 177 -7.99 -29.35 -8.40
CA ALA A 177 -9.11 -30.26 -8.23
C ALA A 177 -9.97 -30.34 -9.50
N ASN A 178 -10.30 -29.19 -10.10
CA ASN A 178 -11.06 -29.15 -11.36
C ASN A 178 -10.33 -29.85 -12.51
N ALA A 179 -9.00 -29.69 -12.62
CA ALA A 179 -8.20 -30.38 -13.63
C ALA A 179 -8.24 -31.91 -13.44
N ASN A 180 -8.14 -32.39 -12.19
CA ASN A 180 -8.28 -33.82 -11.88
C ASN A 180 -9.69 -34.33 -12.24
N THR A 181 -10.74 -33.62 -11.84
CA THR A 181 -12.13 -33.98 -12.17
C THR A 181 -12.37 -34.02 -13.67
N ALA A 182 -11.80 -33.08 -14.43
CA ALA A 182 -11.90 -33.09 -15.90
C ALA A 182 -11.17 -34.30 -16.51
N SER A 183 -10.01 -34.68 -15.96
CA SER A 183 -9.29 -35.89 -16.37
C SER A 183 -10.10 -37.15 -16.09
N ASP A 184 -10.69 -37.27 -14.90
CA ASP A 184 -11.52 -38.42 -14.50
C ASP A 184 -12.76 -38.52 -15.39
N ALA A 185 -13.43 -37.40 -15.66
CA ALA A 185 -14.57 -37.34 -16.57
C ALA A 185 -14.19 -37.79 -18.00
N ASN A 186 -13.01 -37.41 -18.48
CA ASN A 186 -12.51 -37.86 -19.79
C ASN A 186 -12.25 -39.38 -19.82
N ILE A 187 -11.71 -39.96 -18.75
CA ILE A 187 -11.53 -41.41 -18.62
C ILE A 187 -12.90 -42.11 -18.64
N GLN A 188 -13.86 -41.61 -17.86
CA GLN A 188 -15.21 -42.18 -17.79
C GLN A 188 -15.94 -42.10 -19.13
N ALA A 189 -15.83 -40.97 -19.84
CA ALA A 189 -16.36 -40.84 -21.20
C ALA A 189 -15.72 -41.85 -22.18
N GLY A 190 -14.42 -42.10 -22.04
CA GLY A 190 -13.70 -43.14 -22.78
C GLY A 190 -14.26 -44.54 -22.52
N GLN A 191 -14.56 -44.88 -21.26
CA GLN A 191 -15.17 -46.16 -20.89
C GLN A 191 -16.59 -46.31 -21.46
N VAL A 192 -17.41 -45.26 -21.39
CA VAL A 192 -18.76 -45.26 -21.98
C VAL A 192 -18.69 -45.46 -23.49
N ARG A 193 -17.76 -44.80 -24.17
CA ARG A 193 -17.54 -45.00 -25.61
C ARG A 193 -17.15 -46.45 -25.93
N ASN A 194 -16.27 -47.06 -25.14
CA ASN A 194 -15.87 -48.46 -25.35
C ASN A 194 -17.06 -49.41 -25.14
N LEU A 195 -17.90 -49.16 -24.13
CA LEU A 195 -19.11 -49.93 -23.91
C LEU A 195 -20.10 -49.79 -25.07
N ALA A 196 -20.30 -48.57 -25.56
CA ALA A 196 -21.16 -48.31 -26.73
C ALA A 196 -20.65 -49.03 -27.99
N ASN A 197 -19.33 -49.04 -28.22
CA ASN A 197 -18.73 -49.78 -29.34
C ASN A 197 -18.92 -51.30 -29.20
N GLY A 198 -18.77 -51.85 -28.00
CA GLY A 198 -19.06 -53.27 -27.73
C GLY A 198 -20.54 -53.61 -27.95
N GLY A 199 -21.45 -52.73 -27.51
CA GLY A 199 -22.88 -52.87 -27.76
C GLY A 199 -23.22 -52.83 -29.25
N ALA A 200 -22.59 -51.91 -30.02
CA ALA A 200 -22.76 -51.84 -31.46
C ALA A 200 -22.32 -53.15 -32.15
N ALA A 201 -21.18 -53.72 -31.74
CA ALA A 201 -20.72 -55.01 -32.27
C ALA A 201 -21.70 -56.16 -31.96
N CYS A 202 -22.25 -56.20 -30.74
CA CYS A 202 -23.28 -57.18 -30.36
C CYS A 202 -24.56 -57.02 -31.19
N MET A 203 -24.98 -55.79 -31.49
CA MET A 203 -26.14 -55.55 -32.36
C MET A 203 -25.89 -56.02 -33.80
N VAL A 204 -24.67 -55.86 -34.32
CA VAL A 204 -24.29 -56.41 -35.65
C VAL A 204 -24.43 -57.93 -35.64
N GLU A 205 -23.90 -58.61 -34.62
CA GLU A 205 -24.02 -60.07 -34.49
C GLU A 205 -25.49 -60.53 -34.36
N ALA A 206 -26.31 -59.78 -33.62
CA ALA A 206 -27.74 -60.05 -33.50
C ALA A 206 -28.48 -59.91 -34.84
N ILE A 207 -28.15 -58.89 -35.65
CA ILE A 207 -28.70 -58.71 -36.99
C ILE A 207 -28.31 -59.87 -37.90
N GLU A 208 -27.03 -60.28 -37.90
CA GLU A 208 -26.56 -61.42 -38.70
C GLU A 208 -27.29 -62.72 -38.31
N ALA A 209 -27.52 -62.96 -37.01
CA ALA A 209 -28.29 -64.10 -36.54
C ALA A 209 -29.75 -64.06 -37.01
N VAL A 210 -30.38 -62.88 -36.99
CA VAL A 210 -31.74 -62.67 -37.49
C VAL A 210 -31.83 -62.95 -38.99
N GLU A 211 -30.88 -62.45 -39.79
CA GLU A 211 -30.82 -62.72 -41.23
C GLU A 211 -30.65 -64.22 -41.53
N ALA A 212 -29.83 -64.93 -40.75
CA ALA A 212 -29.65 -66.37 -40.87
C ALA A 212 -30.94 -67.15 -40.56
N VAL A 213 -31.70 -66.73 -39.54
CA VAL A 213 -33.01 -67.31 -39.21
C VAL A 213 -34.01 -67.04 -40.34
N GLN A 214 -34.06 -65.81 -40.88
CA GLN A 214 -34.95 -65.46 -41.99
C GLN A 214 -34.64 -66.29 -43.25
N GLY A 215 -33.35 -66.47 -43.58
CA GLY A 215 -32.91 -67.34 -44.67
C GLY A 215 -33.31 -68.81 -44.45
N SER A 216 -33.20 -69.31 -43.22
CA SER A 216 -33.62 -70.66 -42.85
C SER A 216 -35.14 -70.85 -42.96
N ALA A 217 -35.92 -69.87 -42.51
CA ALA A 217 -37.38 -69.87 -42.62
C ALA A 217 -37.86 -69.94 -44.09
N LYS A 218 -37.19 -69.19 -44.99
CA LYS A 218 -37.48 -69.25 -46.43
C LYS A 218 -37.24 -70.64 -47.01
N ARG A 219 -36.11 -71.29 -46.67
CA ARG A 219 -35.83 -72.67 -47.09
C ARG A 219 -36.88 -73.65 -46.56
N MET A 220 -37.37 -73.45 -45.33
CA MET A 220 -38.43 -74.28 -44.77
C MET A 220 -39.76 -74.11 -45.52
N ASP A 221 -40.15 -72.89 -45.92
CA ASP A 221 -41.36 -72.68 -46.73
C ASP A 221 -41.27 -73.36 -48.11
N GLU A 222 -40.09 -73.34 -48.74
CA GLU A 222 -39.81 -74.07 -49.98
C GLU A 222 -40.00 -75.59 -49.80
N ILE A 223 -39.45 -76.17 -48.73
CA ILE A 223 -39.61 -77.61 -48.41
C ILE A 223 -41.07 -77.95 -48.15
N VAL A 224 -41.77 -77.14 -47.34
CA VAL A 224 -43.19 -77.34 -47.04
C VAL A 224 -44.04 -77.25 -48.31
N SER A 225 -43.65 -76.42 -49.29
CA SER A 225 -44.27 -76.37 -50.61
C SER A 225 -44.13 -77.68 -51.39
N VAL A 226 -42.96 -78.29 -51.34
CA VAL A 226 -42.73 -79.61 -51.95
C VAL A 226 -43.58 -80.68 -51.26
N ILE A 227 -43.68 -80.65 -49.92
CA ILE A 227 -44.50 -81.60 -49.15
C ILE A 227 -45.99 -81.47 -49.51
N ASP A 228 -46.52 -80.24 -49.58
CA ASP A 228 -47.91 -79.98 -50.00
C ASP A 228 -48.15 -80.48 -51.44
N GLY A 229 -47.19 -80.24 -52.33
CA GLY A 229 -47.20 -80.78 -53.69
C GLY A 229 -47.22 -82.32 -53.75
N LEU A 230 -46.39 -82.99 -52.94
CA LEU A 230 -46.36 -84.46 -52.83
C LEU A 230 -47.67 -85.01 -52.25
N ALA A 231 -48.24 -84.34 -51.24
CA ALA A 231 -49.53 -84.70 -50.66
C ALA A 231 -50.66 -84.58 -51.70
N PHE A 232 -50.68 -83.50 -52.50
CA PHE A 232 -51.63 -83.35 -53.60
C PHE A 232 -51.48 -84.46 -54.65
N GLN A 233 -50.25 -84.76 -55.09
CA GLN A 233 -49.98 -85.84 -56.05
C GLN A 233 -50.46 -87.19 -55.50
N THR A 234 -50.18 -87.48 -54.22
CA THR A 234 -50.60 -88.72 -53.55
C THR A 234 -52.12 -88.81 -53.43
N ASN A 235 -52.80 -87.70 -53.15
CA ASN A 235 -54.26 -87.63 -53.13
C ASN A 235 -54.88 -87.92 -54.52
N ILE A 236 -54.27 -87.42 -55.61
CA ILE A 236 -54.71 -87.75 -56.99
C ILE A 236 -54.43 -89.21 -57.33
N LEU A 237 -53.24 -89.73 -56.99
CA LEU A 237 -52.89 -91.15 -57.16
C LEU A 237 -53.88 -92.07 -56.43
N ALA A 238 -54.22 -91.73 -55.18
CA ALA A 238 -55.16 -92.48 -54.35
C ALA A 238 -56.59 -92.40 -54.90
N LEU A 239 -57.03 -91.24 -55.40
CA LEU A 239 -58.31 -91.09 -56.09
C LEU A 239 -58.36 -91.98 -57.35
N ASN A 240 -57.32 -91.95 -58.18
CA ASN A 240 -57.24 -92.79 -59.38
C ASN A 240 -57.28 -94.28 -59.02
N ALA A 241 -56.55 -94.69 -57.97
CA ALA A 241 -56.58 -96.06 -57.46
C ALA A 241 -57.96 -96.47 -56.92
N ALA A 242 -58.67 -95.57 -56.22
CA ALA A 242 -60.02 -95.82 -55.73
C ALA A 242 -61.04 -95.98 -56.88
N VAL A 243 -60.90 -95.20 -57.95
CA VAL A 243 -61.71 -95.31 -59.17
C VAL A 243 -61.46 -96.65 -59.87
N GLU A 244 -60.19 -97.04 -60.05
CA GLU A 244 -59.86 -98.31 -60.71
C GLU A 244 -60.28 -99.52 -59.85
N ALA A 245 -60.17 -99.41 -58.52
CA ALA A 245 -60.67 -100.42 -57.59
C ALA A 245 -62.20 -100.57 -57.65
N ALA A 246 -62.95 -99.47 -57.79
CA ALA A 246 -64.40 -99.51 -58.01
C ALA A 246 -64.76 -100.16 -59.36
N ARG A 247 -63.92 -99.95 -60.38
CA ARG A 247 -64.09 -100.54 -61.72
C ARG A 247 -63.88 -102.06 -61.74
N ALA A 248 -63.02 -102.58 -60.85
CA ALA A 248 -62.73 -104.01 -60.71
C ALA A 248 -63.80 -104.81 -59.92
N GLY A 249 -64.85 -104.16 -59.39
CA GLY A 249 -65.95 -104.82 -58.69
C GLY A 249 -65.55 -105.52 -57.38
N GLU A 250 -66.06 -106.73 -57.13
CA GLU A 250 -65.80 -107.48 -55.88
C GLU A 250 -64.31 -107.79 -55.66
N SER A 251 -63.54 -108.03 -56.72
CA SER A 251 -62.10 -108.29 -56.65
C SER A 251 -61.28 -107.06 -56.21
N GLY A 252 -61.85 -105.84 -56.29
CA GLY A 252 -61.21 -104.58 -55.97
C GLY A 252 -61.48 -104.03 -54.56
N ARG A 253 -62.33 -104.67 -53.75
CA ARG A 253 -62.76 -104.14 -52.43
C ARG A 253 -61.59 -103.87 -51.48
N GLY A 254 -60.61 -104.76 -51.40
CA GLY A 254 -59.42 -104.57 -50.56
C GLY A 254 -58.56 -103.37 -51.00
N PHE A 255 -58.38 -103.20 -52.32
CA PHE A 255 -57.66 -102.04 -52.88
C PHE A 255 -58.40 -100.73 -52.69
N SER A 256 -59.74 -100.74 -52.73
CA SER A 256 -60.56 -99.55 -52.49
C SER A 256 -60.38 -99.01 -51.07
N VAL A 257 -60.30 -99.90 -50.06
CA VAL A 257 -60.05 -99.50 -48.65
C VAL A 257 -58.66 -98.88 -48.50
N VAL A 258 -57.62 -99.51 -49.06
CA VAL A 258 -56.25 -98.97 -49.02
C VAL A 258 -56.18 -97.62 -49.74
N ALA A 259 -56.82 -97.48 -50.90
CA ALA A 259 -56.86 -96.21 -51.63
C ALA A 259 -57.58 -95.10 -50.83
N SER A 260 -58.65 -95.42 -50.10
CA SER A 260 -59.32 -94.47 -49.21
C SER A 260 -58.44 -94.04 -48.03
N GLU A 261 -57.70 -94.98 -47.42
CA GLU A 261 -56.80 -94.68 -46.30
C GLU A 261 -55.61 -93.83 -46.75
N VAL A 262 -54.99 -94.15 -47.89
CA VAL A 262 -53.91 -93.36 -48.50
C VAL A 262 -54.40 -91.96 -48.85
N ARG A 263 -55.64 -91.83 -49.33
CA ARG A 263 -56.26 -90.52 -49.60
C ARG A 263 -56.46 -89.70 -48.33
N SER A 264 -56.96 -90.31 -47.26
CA SER A 264 -57.12 -89.65 -45.96
C SER A 264 -55.77 -89.18 -45.40
N LEU A 265 -54.74 -90.01 -45.50
CA LEU A 265 -53.38 -89.67 -45.08
C LEU A 265 -52.80 -88.51 -45.90
N ALA A 266 -53.03 -88.49 -47.21
CA ALA A 266 -52.60 -87.40 -48.09
C ALA A 266 -53.29 -86.07 -47.73
N GLN A 267 -54.60 -86.08 -47.44
CA GLN A 267 -55.33 -84.89 -46.99
C GLN A 267 -54.81 -84.38 -45.64
N ARG A 268 -54.54 -85.27 -44.68
CA ARG A 268 -53.95 -84.93 -43.38
C ARG A 268 -52.54 -84.33 -43.52
N SER A 269 -51.72 -84.85 -44.43
CA SER A 269 -50.40 -84.29 -44.73
C SER A 269 -50.49 -82.88 -45.34
N ALA A 270 -51.45 -82.62 -46.23
CA ALA A 270 -51.65 -81.29 -46.81
C ALA A 270 -52.13 -80.27 -45.75
N GLU A 271 -52.99 -80.69 -44.83
CA GLU A 271 -53.43 -79.84 -43.71
C GLU A 271 -52.28 -79.52 -42.75
N SER A 272 -51.48 -80.52 -42.39
CA SER A 272 -50.27 -80.33 -41.56
C SER A 272 -49.26 -79.41 -42.24
N ALA A 273 -49.06 -79.55 -43.55
CA ALA A 273 -48.18 -78.66 -44.33
C ALA A 273 -48.67 -77.21 -44.30
N LYS A 274 -49.99 -76.96 -44.38
CA LYS A 274 -50.56 -75.61 -44.27
C LYS A 274 -50.35 -75.00 -42.90
N GLU A 275 -50.53 -75.76 -41.82
CA GLU A 275 -50.28 -75.28 -40.46
C GLU A 275 -48.81 -74.92 -40.24
N ILE A 276 -47.88 -75.78 -40.68
CA ILE A 276 -46.44 -75.50 -40.60
C ILE A 276 -46.08 -74.24 -41.39
N ARG A 277 -46.59 -74.09 -42.61
CA ARG A 277 -46.39 -72.88 -43.43
C ARG A 277 -46.90 -71.62 -42.72
N LEU A 278 -48.04 -71.70 -42.05
CA LEU A 278 -48.59 -70.58 -41.29
C LEU A 278 -47.66 -70.20 -40.12
N LEU A 279 -47.15 -71.18 -39.36
CA LEU A 279 -46.21 -70.93 -38.26
C LEU A 279 -44.89 -70.31 -38.75
N ILE A 280 -44.37 -70.76 -39.89
CA ILE A 280 -43.18 -70.19 -40.53
C ILE A 280 -43.44 -68.72 -40.91
N ARG A 281 -44.58 -68.41 -41.54
CA ARG A 281 -44.94 -67.03 -41.90
C ARG A 281 -45.09 -66.13 -40.69
N VAL A 282 -45.79 -66.56 -39.66
CA VAL A 282 -45.96 -65.79 -38.42
C VAL A 282 -44.59 -65.50 -37.78
N SER A 283 -43.73 -66.51 -37.69
CA SER A 283 -42.38 -66.33 -37.15
C SER A 283 -41.56 -65.35 -38.00
N SER A 284 -41.62 -65.46 -39.33
CA SER A 284 -40.92 -64.53 -40.24
C SER A 284 -41.45 -63.09 -40.14
N HIS A 285 -42.76 -62.92 -39.92
CA HIS A 285 -43.38 -61.62 -39.73
C HIS A 285 -42.96 -60.99 -38.40
N HIS A 286 -42.90 -61.76 -37.31
CA HIS A 286 -42.39 -61.25 -36.02
C HIS A 286 -40.94 -60.78 -36.12
N ILE A 287 -40.12 -61.50 -36.90
CA ILE A 287 -38.73 -61.12 -37.14
C ILE A 287 -38.62 -59.87 -38.01
N ALA A 288 -39.45 -59.72 -39.06
CA ALA A 288 -39.43 -58.55 -39.92
C ALA A 288 -40.01 -57.27 -39.28
N ALA A 289 -40.82 -57.44 -38.22
CA ALA A 289 -41.43 -56.34 -37.48
C ALA A 289 -40.63 -55.91 -36.22
N SER A 290 -39.58 -56.66 -35.86
CA SER A 290 -38.68 -56.38 -34.72
C SER A 290 -37.38 -55.76 -35.21
#